data_AF-A0A0S8CID4-F1
#
_entry.id   AF-A0A0S8CID4-F1
#
_cell.length_a   1.000
_cell.length_b   1.000
_cell.length_c   1.000
_cell.angle_alpha   90.00
_cell.angle_beta   90.00
_cell.angle_gamma   90.00
#
_symmetry.space_group_name_H-M   'P 1'
#
loop_
_entity.id
_entity.type
_entity.pdbx_description
1 polymer ?
#
loop_
_entity_poly.entity_id
_entity_poly.type
_entity_poly.pdbx_seq_one_letter_code
_entity_poly.pdbx_strand_id
1 'polypeptide(L)'
;MLFHPGILALVSGSALVTLMMLYAAVLGARVIGRWDFQSSSAYQLSLERKTYLISTIMNYVLGFQIISALLFIYTVDDIHRLFVGAMCATGS
;
A
#
# COMPACT_ATOMS: atom_id res chain seq x y z
N MET A 1 -10.58 12.47 18.16
CA MET A 1 -9.70 12.65 16.98
C MET A 1 -9.16 11.31 16.49
N LEU A 2 -8.34 10.56 17.26
CA LEU A 2 -7.83 9.24 16.80
C LEU A 2 -8.91 8.16 16.60
N PHE A 3 -10.01 8.20 17.37
CA PHE A 3 -11.13 7.25 17.27
C PHE A 3 -12.15 7.59 16.18
N HIS A 4 -11.81 8.48 15.25
CA HIS A 4 -12.68 8.74 14.10
C HIS A 4 -12.71 7.49 13.20
N PRO A 5 -13.90 6.97 12.82
CA PRO A 5 -14.00 5.73 12.06
C PRO A 5 -13.22 5.80 10.74
N GLY A 6 -13.25 6.95 10.06
CA GLY A 6 -12.45 7.17 8.84
C GLY A 6 -10.93 7.11 9.07
N ILE A 7 -10.43 7.70 10.16
CA ILE A 7 -8.99 7.66 10.48
C ILE A 7 -8.57 6.24 10.87
N LEU A 8 -9.37 5.53 11.67
CA LEU A 8 -9.09 4.14 12.04
C LEU A 8 -9.04 3.23 10.80
N ALA A 9 -9.98 3.41 9.88
CA ALA A 9 -10.00 2.66 8.62
C ALA A 9 -8.75 2.95 7.77
N LEU A 10 -8.35 4.23 7.64
CA LEU A 10 -7.15 4.62 6.89
C LEU A 10 -5.85 4.11 7.53
N VAL A 11 -5.72 4.20 8.85
CA VAL A 11 -4.54 3.71 9.57
C VAL A 11 -4.43 2.19 9.47
N SER A 12 -5.54 1.47 9.63
CA SER A 12 -5.57 0.02 9.48
C SER A 12 -5.25 -0.43 8.05
N GLY A 13 -5.81 0.25 7.05
CA GLY A 13 -5.50 0.02 5.63
C GLY A 13 -4.04 0.31 5.30
N SER A 14 -3.49 1.41 5.80
CA SER A 14 -2.08 1.77 5.64
C SER A 14 -1.17 0.71 6.25
N ALA A 15 -1.46 0.25 7.48
CA ALA A 15 -0.70 -0.81 8.12
C ALA A 15 -0.72 -2.12 7.29
N LEU A 16 -1.88 -2.51 6.77
CA LEU A 16 -2.02 -3.68 5.91
C LEU A 16 -1.19 -3.56 4.62
N VAL A 17 -1.29 -2.42 3.93
CA VAL A 17 -0.50 -2.14 2.73
C VAL A 17 1.00 -2.17 3.01
N THR A 18 1.44 -1.58 4.13
CA THR A 18 2.85 -1.62 4.55
C THR A 18 3.34 -3.04 4.78
N LEU A 19 2.55 -3.89 5.45
CA LEU A 19 2.91 -5.30 5.66
C LEU A 19 3.04 -6.06 4.33
N MET A 20 2.10 -5.87 3.40
CA MET A 20 2.14 -6.46 2.07
C MET A 20 3.39 -6.02 1.30
N MET A 21 3.70 -4.72 1.36
CA MET A 21 4.84 -4.13 0.66
C MET A 21 6.19 -4.58 1.26
N LEU A 22 6.29 -4.70 2.59
CA LEU A 22 7.46 -5.26 3.26
C LEU A 22 7.71 -6.72 2.84
N TYR A 23 6.65 -7.53 2.79
CA TYR A 23 6.77 -8.92 2.33
C TYR A 23 7.22 -8.99 0.86
N ALA A 24 6.61 -8.20 -0.01
CA ALA A 24 7.01 -8.10 -1.43
C ALA A 24 8.47 -7.63 -1.58
N ALA A 25 8.91 -6.65 -0.78
CA ALA A 25 10.27 -6.13 -0.81
C ALA A 25 11.30 -7.18 -0.38
N VAL A 26 11.02 -7.95 0.68
CA VAL A 26 11.89 -9.06 1.11
C VAL A 26 12.00 -10.13 0.02
N LEU A 27 10.87 -10.48 -0.62
CA LEU A 27 10.87 -11.46 -1.70
C LEU A 27 11.64 -10.93 -2.93
N GLY A 28 11.41 -9.67 -3.31
CA GLY A 28 12.10 -9.01 -4.41
C GLY A 28 13.60 -8.90 -4.20
N ALA A 29 14.04 -8.53 -2.99
CA ALA A 29 15.45 -8.51 -2.63
C ALA A 29 16.10 -9.91 -2.74
N ARG A 30 15.38 -10.96 -2.34
CA ARG A 30 15.85 -12.35 -2.52
C ARG A 30 15.94 -12.75 -3.99
N VAL A 31 14.98 -12.34 -4.82
CA VAL A 31 15.00 -12.59 -6.26
C VAL A 31 16.22 -11.90 -6.88
N ILE A 32 16.37 -10.58 -6.68
CA ILE A 32 17.49 -9.79 -7.24
C ILE A 32 18.84 -10.34 -6.77
N GLY A 33 18.98 -10.70 -5.49
CA GLY A 33 20.26 -11.15 -4.94
C GLY A 33 20.70 -12.57 -5.33
N ARG A 34 19.79 -13.41 -5.85
CA ARG A 34 20.09 -14.83 -6.16
C ARG A 34 19.70 -15.24 -7.58
N TRP A 35 19.34 -14.28 -8.42
CA TRP A 35 18.98 -14.54 -9.80
C TRP A 35 20.23 -14.80 -10.66
N ASP A 36 20.21 -15.84 -11.47
CA ASP A 36 21.27 -16.19 -12.41
C ASP A 36 20.64 -16.51 -13.77
N PHE A 37 20.91 -15.73 -14.81
CA PHE A 37 20.23 -15.95 -16.11
C PHE A 37 20.67 -17.23 -16.83
N GLN A 38 21.74 -17.89 -16.40
CA GLN A 38 22.33 -19.03 -17.11
C GLN A 38 21.94 -20.40 -16.53
N SER A 39 21.24 -20.46 -15.38
CA SER A 39 21.03 -21.71 -14.64
C SER A 39 19.57 -22.12 -14.52
N SER A 40 19.07 -23.00 -15.38
CA SER A 40 17.70 -23.57 -15.28
C SER A 40 17.50 -24.59 -14.12
N SER A 41 18.00 -24.28 -12.94
CA SER A 41 17.87 -25.13 -11.74
C SER A 41 16.46 -25.05 -11.13
N ALA A 42 16.04 -26.10 -10.42
CA ALA A 42 14.76 -26.12 -9.70
C ALA A 42 14.60 -24.96 -8.70
N TYR A 43 15.71 -24.44 -8.18
CA TYR A 43 15.71 -23.25 -7.32
C TYR A 43 15.27 -21.99 -8.08
N GLN A 44 15.73 -21.80 -9.31
CA GLN A 44 15.32 -20.66 -10.13
C GLN A 44 13.86 -20.71 -10.54
N LEU A 45 13.36 -21.88 -10.90
CA LEU A 45 11.95 -22.07 -11.19
C LEU A 45 11.07 -21.66 -9.98
N SER A 46 11.57 -21.89 -8.76
CA SER A 46 10.91 -21.43 -7.52
C SER A 46 10.98 -19.90 -7.33
N LEU A 47 12.06 -19.25 -7.79
CA LEU A 47 12.20 -17.79 -7.77
C LEU A 47 11.28 -17.12 -8.79
N GLU A 48 11.12 -17.70 -9.98
CA GLU A 48 10.23 -17.17 -11.01
C GLU A 48 8.76 -17.18 -10.54
N ARG A 49 8.31 -18.27 -9.92
CA ARG A 49 6.97 -18.33 -9.31
C ARG A 49 6.78 -17.29 -8.20
N LYS A 50 7.84 -17.00 -7.44
CA LYS A 50 7.82 -15.94 -6.43
C LYS A 50 7.64 -14.56 -7.06
N THR A 51 8.20 -14.30 -8.23
CA THR A 51 7.95 -13.06 -8.98
C THR A 51 6.48 -12.90 -9.34
N TYR A 52 5.78 -13.98 -9.72
CA TYR A 52 4.33 -13.94 -9.94
C TYR A 52 3.57 -13.53 -8.66
N LEU A 53 3.94 -14.08 -7.50
CA LEU A 53 3.38 -13.69 -6.21
C LEU A 53 3.61 -12.20 -5.90
N ILE A 54 4.81 -11.66 -6.19
CA ILE A 54 5.10 -10.22 -6.03
C ILE A 54 4.15 -9.39 -6.88
N SER A 55 3.99 -9.74 -8.17
CA SER A 55 3.10 -9.01 -9.08
C SER A 55 1.64 -9.05 -8.61
N THR A 56 1.15 -10.18 -8.11
CA THR A 56 -0.19 -10.29 -7.53
C THR A 56 -0.33 -9.39 -6.29
N ILE A 57 0.64 -9.42 -5.36
CA ILE A 57 0.62 -8.57 -4.17
C ILE A 57 0.60 -7.08 -4.55
N MET A 58 1.43 -6.69 -5.52
CA MET A 58 1.47 -5.30 -6.00
C MET A 58 0.14 -4.86 -6.62
N ASN A 59 -0.54 -5.76 -7.34
CA ASN A 59 -1.87 -5.47 -7.88
C ASN A 59 -2.90 -5.19 -6.76
N TYR A 60 -2.91 -6.03 -5.71
CA TYR A 60 -3.75 -5.79 -4.53
C TYR A 60 -3.37 -4.51 -3.80
N VAL A 61 -2.08 -4.23 -3.59
CA VAL A 61 -1.61 -2.99 -2.96
C VAL A 61 -2.14 -1.77 -3.73
N LEU A 62 -2.07 -1.78 -5.06
CA LEU A 62 -2.60 -0.70 -5.88
C LEU A 62 -4.12 -0.54 -5.70
N GLY A 63 -4.88 -1.64 -5.69
CA GLY A 63 -6.32 -1.61 -5.42
C GLY A 63 -6.65 -1.02 -4.04
N PHE A 64 -5.94 -1.44 -3.00
CA PHE A 64 -6.09 -0.89 -1.65
C PHE A 64 -5.72 0.60 -1.58
N GLN A 65 -4.71 1.04 -2.31
CA GLN A 65 -4.32 2.45 -2.37
C GLN A 65 -5.40 3.31 -3.02
N ILE A 66 -6.03 2.85 -4.11
CA ILE A 66 -7.15 3.56 -4.74
C ILE A 66 -8.31 3.73 -3.75
N ILE A 67 -8.69 2.64 -3.07
CA ILE A 67 -9.76 2.67 -2.06
C ILE A 67 -9.40 3.61 -0.90
N SER A 68 -8.15 3.52 -0.41
CA SER A 68 -7.65 4.37 0.67
C SER A 68 -7.63 5.84 0.29
N ALA A 69 -7.27 6.17 -0.96
CA ALA A 69 -7.28 7.55 -1.46
C ALA A 69 -8.70 8.13 -1.49
N LEU A 70 -9.70 7.36 -1.96
CA LEU A 70 -11.10 7.78 -1.93
C LEU A 70 -11.60 7.97 -0.48
N LEU A 71 -11.28 7.01 0.39
CA LEU A 71 -11.64 7.09 1.81
C LEU A 71 -10.96 8.27 2.52
N PHE A 72 -9.75 8.62 2.12
CA PHE A 72 -9.01 9.77 2.64
C PHE A 72 -9.70 11.08 2.28
N ILE A 73 -10.10 11.26 1.02
CA ILE A 73 -10.86 12.45 0.58
C ILE A 73 -12.14 12.59 1.40
N TYR A 74 -12.91 11.50 1.53
CA TYR A 74 -14.12 11.48 2.35
C TYR A 74 -13.85 11.84 3.82
N THR A 75 -12.79 11.27 4.41
CA THR A 75 -12.45 11.50 5.82
C THR A 75 -11.99 12.93 6.08
N VAL A 76 -11.26 13.54 5.14
CA VAL A 76 -10.86 14.96 5.23
C VAL A 76 -12.08 15.87 5.12
N ASP A 77 -13.00 15.59 4.19
CA ASP A 77 -14.25 16.33 4.05
C ASP A 77 -15.16 16.17 5.29
N ASP A 78 -15.17 15.02 5.96
CA ASP A 78 -15.96 14.88 7.19
C ASP A 78 -15.34 15.68 8.37
N ILE A 79 -14.01 15.69 8.47
CA ILE A 79 -13.28 16.33 9.57
C ILE A 79 -13.15 17.85 9.41
N HIS A 80 -13.31 18.41 8.20
CA HIS A 80 -13.18 19.86 7.99
C HIS A 80 -14.08 20.71 8.91
N ARG A 81 -15.23 20.16 9.36
CA ARG A 81 -16.16 20.82 10.29
C ARG A 81 -15.63 20.97 11.71
N LEU A 82 -14.60 20.22 12.09
CA LEU A 82 -13.94 20.35 13.41
C LEU A 82 -12.85 21.43 13.40
N PHE A 83 -12.37 21.85 12.23
CA PHE A 83 -11.38 22.92 12.07
C PHE A 83 -11.98 24.14 11.36
N VAL A 84 -13.15 24.59 11.82
CA VAL A 84 -13.75 25.87 11.38
C VAL A 84 -12.83 27.00 11.84
N GLY A 85 -12.01 27.53 10.93
CA GLY A 85 -11.16 28.70 11.18
C GLY A 85 -9.72 28.64 10.65
N ALA A 86 -9.21 27.49 10.18
CA ALA A 86 -7.88 27.40 9.55
C ALA A 86 -7.92 27.37 8.01
N MET A 87 -9.12 27.43 7.42
CA MET A 87 -9.33 27.56 5.98
C MET A 87 -9.91 28.95 5.64
N CYS A 88 -9.23 30.02 6.04
CA CYS A 88 -9.42 31.33 5.39
C CYS A 88 -8.61 31.41 4.07
N ALA A 89 -8.67 30.38 3.23
CA ALA A 89 -8.04 30.38 1.91
C ALA A 89 -8.95 29.80 0.80
N THR A 90 -10.28 29.83 1.01
CA THR A 90 -11.20 30.08 -0.11
C THR A 90 -11.44 31.59 -0.12
N GLY A 91 -10.55 32.28 -0.82
CA GLY A 91 -10.57 33.72 -1.04
C GLY A 91 -10.64 34.00 -2.54
N SER A 92 -11.79 33.65 -3.13
CA SER A 92 -12.42 34.19 -4.35
C SER A 92 -13.36 33.15 -4.94
#